data_AF-A0A2K2RJH0-F1
#
_entry.id   AF-A0A2K2RJH0-F1
#
_cell.length_a   1.000
_cell.length_b   1.000
_cell.length_c   1.000
_cell.angle_alpha   90.00
_cell.angle_beta   90.00
_cell.angle_gamma   90.00
#
_symmetry.space_group_name_H-M   'P 1'
#
loop_
_entity.id
_entity.type
_entity.pdbx_description
1 polymer ?
#
loop_
_entity_poly.entity_id
_entity_poly.type
_entity_poly.pdbx_seq_one_letter_code
_entity_poly.pdbx_strand_id
1 'polypeptide(L)' 'MIRKDSAGDVSELAWFKSSYSDGNEGDSCVEVATTPGTVHVRDSKCRDAGPRLAVAPEAWADFVAYASGSRAID' A
#
# COMPACT_ATOMS: atom_id res chain seq x y z
N MET A 1 -14.18 -28.43 24.83
CA MET A 1 -13.39 -28.48 23.57
C MET A 1 -13.95 -27.45 22.61
N ILE A 2 -13.58 -26.18 22.80
CA ILE A 2 -14.00 -25.09 21.92
C ILE A 2 -12.99 -25.06 20.78
N ARG A 3 -13.42 -25.43 19.58
CA ARG A 3 -12.65 -25.20 18.36
C ARG A 3 -12.72 -23.71 18.09
N LYS A 4 -11.66 -22.99 18.46
CA LYS A 4 -11.43 -21.63 17.98
C LYS A 4 -11.06 -21.79 16.52
N ASP A 5 -12.03 -21.55 15.63
CA ASP A 5 -11.78 -21.20 14.24
C ASP A 5 -10.95 -19.91 14.29
N SER A 6 -9.65 -20.08 14.44
CA SER A 6 -8.66 -19.04 14.21
C SER A 6 -8.70 -18.86 12.70
N ALA A 7 -9.56 -17.94 12.27
CA ALA A 7 -9.58 -17.38 10.94
C ALA A 7 -8.12 -17.24 10.50
N GLY A 8 -7.81 -17.90 9.38
CA GLY A 8 -6.46 -18.20 8.95
C GLY A 8 -5.53 -17.00 9.02
N ASP A 9 -4.29 -17.30 9.40
CA ASP A 9 -3.06 -16.63 9.01
C ASP A 9 -3.30 -15.25 8.37
N VAL A 10 -3.29 -14.21 9.21
CA VAL A 10 -3.19 -12.84 8.72
C VAL A 10 -1.80 -12.75 8.12
N SER A 11 -1.62 -13.17 6.87
CA SER A 11 -0.33 -13.09 6.19
C SER A 11 0.15 -11.66 6.31
N GLU A 12 1.20 -11.47 7.10
CA GLU A 12 1.67 -10.15 7.48
C GLU A 12 1.99 -9.37 6.20
N LEU A 13 1.36 -8.20 6.03
CA LEU A 13 1.55 -7.38 4.84
C LEU A 13 3.04 -7.04 4.68
N ALA A 14 3.64 -7.50 3.57
CA ALA A 14 5.02 -7.22 3.23
C ALA A 14 5.15 -5.79 2.66
N TRP A 15 5.40 -4.81 3.53
CA TRP A 15 5.51 -3.40 3.15
C TRP A 15 6.84 -3.07 2.48
N PHE A 16 6.76 -2.43 1.32
CA PHE A 16 7.87 -1.83 0.59
C PHE A 16 7.83 -0.31 0.70
N LYS A 17 9.01 0.31 0.89
CA LYS A 17 9.18 1.77 0.99
C LYS A 17 9.71 2.32 -0.33
N SER A 18 9.20 3.48 -0.77
CA SER A 18 9.67 4.13 -1.99
C SER A 18 11.17 4.50 -1.94
N SER A 19 11.89 4.31 -3.05
CA SER A 19 13.31 4.69 -3.21
C SER A 19 13.52 6.19 -3.52
N TYR A 20 12.46 6.93 -3.85
CA TYR A 20 12.52 8.40 -4.01
C TYR A 20 12.57 9.14 -2.67
N SER A 21 12.67 8.40 -1.57
CA SER A 21 12.56 8.90 -0.21
C SER A 21 13.88 8.96 0.56
N ASP A 22 15.01 8.75 -0.11
CA ASP A 22 16.37 8.78 0.45
C ASP A 22 17.13 10.11 0.17
N GLY A 23 16.40 11.20 -0.10
CA GLY A 23 16.97 12.54 -0.32
C GLY A 23 17.36 13.27 0.97
N ASN A 24 18.08 14.39 0.86
CA ASN A 24 18.64 15.19 1.98
C ASN A 24 17.58 15.74 2.98
N GLU A 25 16.30 15.61 2.68
CA GLU A 25 15.18 15.95 3.58
C GLU A 25 14.62 14.73 4.35
N GLY A 26 15.23 13.55 4.20
CA GLY A 26 15.29 12.51 5.22
C GLY A 26 13.98 11.88 5.70
N ASP A 27 12.91 11.94 4.91
CA ASP A 27 11.60 11.55 5.42
C ASP A 27 10.73 10.90 4.35
N SER A 28 10.73 9.56 4.35
CA SER A 28 9.83 8.78 3.51
C SER A 28 8.38 8.94 3.97
N CYS A 29 7.46 9.15 3.03
CA CYS A 29 6.03 9.40 3.33
C CYS A 29 5.08 8.31 2.82
N VAL A 30 5.54 7.28 2.09
CA VAL A 30 4.65 6.25 1.52
C VAL A 30 5.27 4.85 1.57
N GLU A 31 4.46 3.89 2.01
CA GLU A 31 4.72 2.46 1.88
C GLU A 31 3.56 1.76 1.17
N VAL A 32 3.89 0.71 0.43
CA VAL A 32 2.93 -0.11 -0.32
C VAL A 32 3.12 -1.58 0.03
N ALA A 33 2.03 -2.32 0.21
CA ALA A 33 2.04 -3.78 0.30
C ALA A 33 1.01 -4.36 -0.66
N THR A 34 1.37 -5.42 -1.37
CA THR A 34 0.46 -6.08 -2.33
C THR A 34 0.01 -7.43 -1.79
N THR A 35 -1.28 -7.69 -1.95
CA THR A 35 -1.90 -9.01 -1.77
C THR A 35 -2.61 -9.39 -3.07
N PRO A 36 -3.05 -10.65 -3.27
CA PRO A 36 -3.71 -11.05 -4.51
C PRO A 36 -4.91 -10.20 -4.92
N GLY A 37 -5.61 -9.56 -3.97
CA GLY A 37 -6.82 -8.77 -4.25
C GLY A 37 -6.76 -7.32 -3.80
N THR A 38 -5.64 -6.83 -3.26
CA THR A 38 -5.59 -5.48 -2.69
C THR A 38 -4.18 -4.92 -2.71
N VAL A 39 -4.08 -3.67 -3.14
CA VAL A 39 -2.91 -2.81 -2.95
C VAL A 39 -3.15 -1.95 -1.72
N HIS A 40 -2.33 -2.15 -0.69
CA HIS A 40 -2.38 -1.37 0.53
C HIS A 40 -1.40 -0.21 0.45
N VAL A 41 -1.82 0.98 0.85
CA VAL A 41 -0.98 2.18 0.88
C VAL A 41 -1.09 2.84 2.25
N ARG A 42 0.03 3.25 2.82
CA ARG A 42 0.04 4.02 4.08
C ARG A 42 1.18 5.03 4.10
N ASP A 43 1.07 5.97 5.03
CA ASP A 43 2.16 6.86 5.36
C ASP A 43 3.16 6.17 6.30
N SER A 44 4.45 6.21 5.96
CA SER A 44 5.52 5.56 6.74
C SER A 44 5.79 6.19 8.11
N LYS A 45 5.33 7.43 8.34
CA LYS A 45 5.46 8.15 9.61
C LYS A 45 4.28 7.86 10.54
N CYS A 46 3.12 7.54 9.98
CA CYS A 46 1.89 7.26 10.71
C CYS A 46 1.48 5.78 10.66
N ARG A 47 2.42 4.85 10.86
CA ARG A 47 2.18 3.39 10.66
C ARG A 47 1.07 2.81 11.53
N ASP A 48 0.96 3.28 12.78
CA ASP A 48 0.08 2.72 13.80
C ASP A 48 -1.23 3.50 13.98
N ALA A 49 -1.16 4.83 13.82
CA ALA A 49 -2.30 5.73 14.05
C ALA A 49 -2.86 6.36 12.76
N GLY A 50 -2.19 6.15 11.62
CA GLY A 50 -2.57 6.72 10.33
C GLY A 50 -3.51 5.82 9.53
N PRO A 51 -4.25 6.42 8.57
CA PRO A 51 -5.11 5.67 7.68
C PRO A 51 -4.29 4.72 6.79
N ARG A 52 -4.90 3.56 6.48
CA ARG A 52 -4.38 2.61 5.50
C ARG A 52 -5.41 2.49 4.39
N LEU A 53 -5.02 2.84 3.17
CA LEU A 53 -5.87 2.66 2.00
C LEU A 53 -5.78 1.21 1.55
N ALA A 54 -6.91 0.66 1.11
CA ALA A 54 -7.02 -0.65 0.50
C ALA A 54 -7.67 -0.45 -0.87
N VAL A 55 -6.91 -0.64 -1.93
CA VAL A 55 -7.30 -0.31 -3.30
C VAL A 55 -7.36 -1.59 -4.13
N ALA A 56 -8.41 -1.75 -4.95
CA ALA A 56 -8.47 -2.85 -5.89
C ALA A 56 -7.33 -2.75 -6.93
N PRO A 57 -6.72 -3.86 -7.39
CA PRO A 57 -5.60 -3.84 -8.32
C PRO A 57 -5.86 -3.04 -9.60
N GLU A 58 -7.07 -3.12 -10.15
CA GLU A 58 -7.47 -2.43 -11.39
C GLU A 58 -7.50 -0.92 -11.17
N ALA A 59 -8.12 -0.47 -10.08
CA ALA A 59 -8.16 0.95 -9.72
C ALA A 59 -6.76 1.50 -9.40
N TRP A 60 -5.88 0.68 -8.81
CA TRP A 60 -4.48 1.04 -8.59
C TRP A 60 -3.73 1.22 -9.92
N ALA A 61 -3.90 0.31 -10.88
CA ALA A 61 -3.29 0.43 -12.20
C ALA A 61 -3.75 1.70 -12.94
N ASP A 62 -5.05 2.00 -12.91
CA ASP A 62 -5.61 3.23 -13.47
C ASP A 62 -5.04 4.49 -12.82
N PHE A 63 -4.93 4.47 -11.48
CA PHE A 63 -4.32 5.56 -10.73
C PHE A 63 -2.86 5.78 -11.11
N VAL A 64 -2.07 4.71 -11.21
CA VAL A 64 -0.65 4.80 -11.60
C VAL A 64 -0.51 5.36 -13.01
N ALA A 65 -1.29 4.89 -13.98
CA ALA A 65 -1.25 5.38 -15.35
C ALA A 65 -1.58 6.88 -15.44
N TYR A 66 -2.55 7.34 -14.64
CA TYR A 66 -2.84 8.76 -14.48
C TYR A 66 -1.68 9.53 -13.84
N ALA A 67 -1.17 9.06 -12.71
CA ALA A 67 -0.14 9.74 -11.93
C ALA A 67 1.22 9.82 -12.66
N SER A 68 1.54 8.83 -13.50
CA SER A 68 2.76 8.82 -14.31
C SER A 68 2.66 9.64 -15.60
N GLY A 69 1.51 10.24 -15.89
CA GLY A 69 1.24 10.92 -17.16
C GLY A 69 1.21 9.98 -18.38
N SER A 70 1.08 8.67 -18.14
CA SER A 70 1.01 7.65 -19.20
C SER A 70 -0.41 7.47 -19.75
N ARG A 71 -1.42 8.00 -19.05
CA ARG A 71 -2.77 8.17 -19.56
C ARG A 71 -2.84 9.50 -20.33
N ALA A 72 -3.00 9.43 -21.65
CA ALA A 72 -3.35 10.61 -22.44
C ALA A 72 -4.68 11.15 -21.90
N ILE A 73 -4.71 12.45 -21.59
CA ILE A 73 -5.96 13.17 -21.36
C ILE A 73 -6.44 13.52 -22.77
N ASP A 74 -7.52 12.88 -23.20
CA ASP A 74 -8.21 13.25 -24.44
C ASP A 74 -8.80 14.67 -24.34
#